data_AF-A0A849DYS3-F1
#
_entry.id   AF-A0A849DYS3-F1
#
_cell.length_a   1.000
_cell.length_b   1.000
_cell.length_c   1.000
_cell.angle_alpha   90.00
_cell.angle_beta   90.00
_cell.angle_gamma   90.00
#
_symmetry.space_group_name_H-M   'P 1'
#
loop_
_entity.id
_entity.type
_entity.pdbx_description
1 polymer ?
#
loop_
_entity_poly.entity_id
_entity_poly.type
_entity_poly.pdbx_seq_one_letter_code
_entity_poly.pdbx_strand_id
1 'polypeptide(L)' 'DMNVTFRIANNDLEADFIAEAAAKNLKSLKGHRSVGGIRASIYNAFPAEGVDALISFMAAFEAKHG' A
#
# COMPACT_ATOMS: atom_id res chain seq x y z
N ASP A 1 7.11 3.51 -15.92
CA ASP A 1 6.21 4.12 -14.92
C ASP A 1 6.77 3.80 -13.54
N MET A 2 6.94 4.77 -12.64
CA MET A 2 7.55 4.58 -11.29
C MET A 2 6.48 4.32 -10.22
N ASN A 3 5.30 3.85 -10.64
CA ASN A 3 4.16 3.61 -9.79
C ASN A 3 3.80 2.13 -9.84
N VAL A 4 3.60 1.53 -8.67
CA VAL A 4 3.11 0.16 -8.54
C VAL A 4 1.66 0.22 -8.08
N THR A 5 0.75 -0.25 -8.92
CA THR A 5 -0.68 -0.36 -8.59
C THR A 5 -1.05 -1.80 -8.36
N PHE A 6 -1.83 -2.05 -7.31
CA PHE A 6 -2.31 -3.39 -6.98
C PHE A 6 -3.68 -3.34 -6.29
N ARG A 7 -4.32 -4.50 -6.21
CA ARG A 7 -5.62 -4.73 -5.57
C ARG A 7 -5.46 -5.83 -4.55
N ILE A 8 -6.22 -5.75 -3.47
CA ILE A 8 -6.35 -6.86 -2.51
C ILE A 8 -7.46 -7.79 -3.04
N ALA A 9 -7.29 -9.11 -2.88
CA ALA A 9 -8.25 -10.08 -3.38
C ALA A 9 -9.67 -9.82 -2.85
N ASN A 10 -9.79 -9.50 -1.57
CA ASN A 10 -11.00 -8.95 -0.98
C ASN A 10 -10.95 -7.41 -0.99
N ASN A 11 -11.72 -6.79 -1.88
CA ASN A 11 -11.74 -5.33 -2.03
C ASN A 11 -12.23 -4.59 -0.77
N ASP A 12 -13.01 -5.25 0.10
CA ASP A 12 -13.52 -4.62 1.33
C ASP A 12 -12.37 -4.27 2.30
N LEU A 13 -11.24 -4.96 2.17
CA LEU A 13 -10.03 -4.73 2.97
C LEU A 13 -9.15 -3.58 2.45
N GLU A 14 -9.44 -2.99 1.28
CA GLU A 14 -8.62 -1.89 0.74
C GLU A 14 -8.65 -0.65 1.63
N ALA A 15 -9.80 -0.35 2.24
CA ALA A 15 -9.94 0.77 3.17
C ALA A 15 -9.11 0.53 4.45
N ASP A 16 -9.19 -0.69 5.00
CA ASP A 16 -8.43 -1.09 6.19
C ASP A 16 -6.93 -1.09 5.91
N PHE A 17 -6.50 -1.59 4.75
CA PHE A 17 -5.09 -1.54 4.35
C PHE A 17 -4.56 -0.12 4.34
N ILE A 18 -5.29 0.82 3.73
CA ILE A 18 -4.88 2.24 3.67
C ILE A 18 -4.83 2.86 5.07
N ALA A 19 -5.80 2.54 5.93
CA ALA A 19 -5.86 3.06 7.30
C ALA A 19 -4.73 2.51 8.17
N GLU A 20 -4.50 1.20 8.16
CA GLU A 20 -3.43 0.54 8.91
C GLU A 20 -2.03 0.96 8.41
N ALA A 21 -1.85 1.11 7.09
CA ALA A 21 -0.62 1.62 6.51
C ALA A 21 -0.33 3.05 6.97
N ALA A 22 -1.34 3.94 6.95
CA ALA A 22 -1.20 5.32 7.40
C ALA A 22 -0.81 5.40 8.89
N ALA A 23 -1.34 4.50 9.73
CA ALA A 23 -0.95 4.38 11.14
C ALA A 23 0.53 3.98 11.33
N LYS A 24 1.12 3.30 10.35
CA LYS A 24 2.56 2.96 10.29
C LYS A 24 3.40 3.97 9.51
N ASN A 25 2.89 5.19 9.28
CA ASN A 25 3.51 6.24 8.48
C ASN A 25 3.70 5.91 6.98
N LEU A 26 3.08 4.85 6.47
CA LEU A 26 3.02 4.53 5.05
C LEU A 26 1.81 5.26 4.43
N LYS A 27 2.02 6.53 4.09
CA LYS A 27 0.97 7.46 3.64
C LYS A 27 0.85 7.49 2.11
N SER A 28 -0.23 8.09 1.61
CA SER A 28 -0.46 8.35 0.18
C SER A 28 -0.57 7.10 -0.71
N LEU A 29 -0.97 5.96 -0.13
CA LEU A 29 -1.14 4.69 -0.85
C LEU A 29 -2.51 4.54 -1.53
N LYS A 30 -3.46 5.46 -1.30
CA LYS A 30 -4.78 5.39 -1.93
C LYS A 30 -4.67 5.53 -3.45
N GLY A 31 -5.19 4.54 -4.18
CA GLY A 31 -5.22 4.54 -5.64
C GLY A 31 -6.05 5.69 -6.23
N HIS A 32 -5.90 5.90 -7.54
CA HIS A 32 -6.61 6.98 -8.22
C HIS A 32 -8.12 6.74 -8.19
N ARG A 33 -8.91 7.80 -7.97
CA ARG A 33 -10.37 7.71 -7.79
C ARG A 33 -11.13 6.98 -8.91
N SER A 34 -10.61 6.96 -10.13
CA SER A 34 -11.25 6.31 -11.28
C SER A 34 -10.99 4.81 -11.36
N VAL A 35 -9.98 4.30 -10.66
CA VAL A 35 -9.56 2.88 -10.71
C VAL A 35 -9.70 2.21 -9.35
N GLY A 36 -9.61 2.99 -8.26
CA GLY A 36 -9.57 2.47 -6.90
C GLY A 36 -8.24 1.81 -6.57
N GLY A 37 -8.24 0.97 -5.54
CA GLY A 37 -7.11 0.12 -5.19
C GLY A 37 -6.01 0.88 -4.48
N ILE A 38 -4.81 0.33 -4.59
CA ILE A 38 -3.63 0.81 -3.91
C ILE A 38 -2.59 1.22 -4.95
N ARG A 39 -1.92 2.34 -4.71
CA ARG A 39 -0.84 2.86 -5.55
C ARG A 39 0.35 3.26 -4.68
N ALA A 40 1.46 2.55 -4.82
CA ALA A 40 2.74 2.95 -4.27
C ALA A 40 3.53 3.75 -5.33
N SER A 41 3.81 5.01 -5.03
CA SER A 41 4.63 5.88 -5.88
C SER A 41 6.06 5.90 -5.37
N ILE A 42 6.99 5.30 -6.13
CA ILE A 42 8.37 5.04 -5.72
C ILE A 42 9.34 5.82 -6.62
N TYR A 43 9.19 7.14 -6.68
CA TYR A 43 10.05 8.02 -7.47
C TYR A 43 11.51 8.00 -6.97
N ASN A 44 12.44 8.56 -7.76
CA ASN A 44 13.88 8.55 -7.47
C ASN A 44 14.29 9.00 -6.05
N ALA A 45 13.53 9.90 -5.42
CA ALA A 45 13.82 10.39 -4.07
C ALA A 45 13.23 9.50 -2.96
N PHE A 46 12.50 8.45 -3.30
CA PHE A 46 11.91 7.54 -2.33
C PHE A 46 12.97 6.56 -1.82
N PRO A 47 13.17 6.47 -0.49
CA PRO A 47 14.20 5.61 0.10
C PRO A 47 13.86 4.13 -0.05
N ALA A 48 14.89 3.28 -0.18
CA ALA A 48 14.73 1.83 -0.25
C ALA A 48 14.09 1.27 1.03
N GLU A 49 14.42 1.84 2.18
CA GLU A 49 13.87 1.48 3.48
C GLU A 49 12.36 1.71 3.54
N GLY A 50 11.83 2.67 2.78
CA GLY A 50 10.39 2.89 2.64
C GLY A 50 9.70 1.76 1.88
N VAL A 51 10.39 1.17 0.90
CA VAL A 51 9.91 -0.01 0.16
C VAL A 51 9.93 -1.23 1.08
N ASP A 52 11.01 -1.44 1.83
CA ASP A 52 11.12 -2.54 2.79
C ASP A 52 10.04 -2.47 3.90
N ALA A 53 9.75 -1.26 4.38
CA ALA A 53 8.67 -1.03 5.32
C ALA A 53 7.30 -1.38 4.73
N LEU A 54 7.06 -1.03 3.46
CA LEU A 54 5.83 -1.40 2.75
C LEU A 54 5.69 -2.91 2.56
N ILE A 55 6.76 -3.59 2.15
CA ILE A 55 6.78 -5.06 2.00
C ILE A 55 6.48 -5.74 3.33
N SER A 56 7.17 -5.31 4.40
CA SER A 56 6.96 -5.85 5.75
C SER A 56 5.54 -5.63 6.24
N PHE A 57 4.95 -4.46 5.94
CA PHE A 57 3.55 -4.19 6.24
C PHE A 57 2.60 -5.11 5.45
N MET A 58 2.84 -5.31 4.15
CA MET A 58 2.01 -6.16 3.30
C MET A 58 1.97 -7.60 3.83
N ALA A 59 3.12 -8.18 4.20
CA ALA A 59 3.18 -9.52 4.77
C ALA A 59 2.43 -9.61 6.11
N ALA A 60 2.57 -8.61 6.98
CA ALA A 60 1.85 -8.58 8.26
C ALA A 60 0.33 -8.40 8.08
N PHE A 61 -0.09 -7.63 7.07
CA PHE A 61 -1.50 -7.44 6.75
C PHE A 61 -2.12 -8.72 6.20
N GLU A 62 -1.43 -9.39 5.28
CA GLU A 62 -1.84 -10.70 4.74
C GLU A 62 -1.95 -11.75 5.86
N ALA A 63 -0.97 -11.86 6.74
CA ALA A 63 -1.02 -12.82 7.85
C ALA A 63 -2.17 -12.57 8.85
N LYS A 64 -2.69 -11.34 8.92
CA LYS A 64 -3.80 -10.95 9.81
C LYS A 64 -5.17 -11.19 9.17
N HIS A 65 -5.28 -11.06 7.85
CA HIS A 65 -6.55 -11.00 7.12
C HIS A 65 -6.75 -12.10 6.06
N GLY A 66 -5.72 -12.90 5.77
CA GLY A 66 -5.78 -14.08 4.89
C GLY A 66 -6.16 -15.35 5.63
#